data_AF-A0A9D2LDT5-F1
#
_entry.id   AF-A0A9D2LDT5-F1
#
_cell.length_a   1.000
_cell.length_b   1.000
_cell.length_c   1.000
_cell.angle_alpha   90.00
_cell.angle_beta   90.00
_cell.angle_gamma   90.00
#
_symmetry.space_group_name_H-M   'P 1'
#
loop_
_entity.id
_entity.type
_entity.pdbx_description
1 polymer ?
#
loop_
_entity_poly.entity_id
_entity_poly.type
_entity_poly.pdbx_seq_one_letter_code
_entity_poly.pdbx_strand_id
1 'polypeptide(L)'
;MTPARDQPLAPLTNLPPPPQLPPEDPSLVLPAEIIAESRRTITRGLLRIAWAPALILIALWYVLLVLYVAGGSPTYWGLGALASLAEPTLLRTIMYQLGFTSSGLWMAFLLLPVGATVLSLLLLPLATAAIAGMNPRRHLSEAGFQREVATRITAVLMIPPLLTVAALPITVLLGVPQPWSGIGAGPLTALALAVVALQLTWVSIRGWVTAPRVLGIQSAAALETTARLDRDLDKRHAAALKVLAQDRRHLPPTPGTPQAAGALTPRGATTALALILRSSLTWVVPALMGLAWIVFGITDIVVTFSGISDLELNPGPSPLRWQALAAGLPLLGLSLLAIAMTPALAGLLSNGMRSQVTDQRTYPSWAHRARVNPWEQRVVNLTGWLNALIVLGATVVLGLALVLLDAVNGLAWVWMTLNVLVIAPLLGLAAAAAMRTGLRDVLYGPAGRYMRRDTEFALVAPDIGTRTERAEDPAVRAEMRRRLQEQDGDHSLEIFDLDTAGDRLWVDDSMPGARETQIRAVDIARGQLPDFGADDSPFAAPAHAGARRERHEAPSRQHDIPGSVADLREA
;
A
#
# COMPACT_ATOMS: atom_id res chain seq x y z
N MET A 1 -37.12 45.79 -18.61
CA MET A 1 -37.08 44.57 -17.79
C MET A 1 -35.65 44.07 -17.73
N THR A 2 -34.96 44.36 -16.64
CA THR A 2 -33.61 43.89 -16.33
C THR A 2 -33.67 42.45 -15.80
N PRO A 3 -32.76 41.53 -16.19
CA PRO A 3 -32.78 40.18 -15.68
C PRO A 3 -32.37 40.16 -14.20
N ALA A 4 -33.16 39.47 -13.37
CA ALA A 4 -32.88 39.26 -11.96
C ALA A 4 -31.56 38.50 -11.78
N ARG A 5 -30.50 39.19 -11.35
CA ARG A 5 -29.15 38.62 -11.17
C ARG A 5 -28.76 38.26 -9.74
N ASP A 6 -29.64 38.49 -8.75
CA ASP A 6 -29.31 38.33 -7.32
C ASP A 6 -30.23 37.34 -6.58
N GLN A 7 -30.68 36.25 -7.23
CA GLN A 7 -31.28 35.14 -6.46
C GLN A 7 -30.17 34.26 -5.86
N PRO A 8 -30.15 34.06 -4.52
CA PRO A 8 -29.22 33.13 -3.90
C PRO A 8 -29.47 31.73 -4.45
N LEU A 9 -28.40 31.09 -4.95
CA LEU A 9 -28.48 29.73 -5.50
C LEU A 9 -29.03 28.77 -4.45
N ALA A 10 -29.99 27.93 -4.85
CA ALA A 10 -30.57 26.93 -3.96
C ALA A 10 -29.49 25.92 -3.50
N PRO A 11 -29.53 25.47 -2.24
CA PRO A 11 -28.52 24.57 -1.72
C PRO A 11 -28.65 23.16 -2.31
N LEU A 12 -27.50 22.52 -2.48
CA LEU A 12 -27.35 21.20 -3.11
C LEU A 12 -27.60 20.07 -2.11
N THR A 13 -28.80 19.99 -1.56
CA THR A 13 -29.13 19.08 -0.44
C THR A 13 -29.53 17.67 -0.89
N ASN A 14 -30.15 17.55 -2.07
CA ASN A 14 -30.82 16.33 -2.53
C ASN A 14 -30.34 15.85 -3.91
N LEU A 15 -29.04 15.97 -4.19
CA LEU A 15 -28.50 15.44 -5.43
C LEU A 15 -28.46 13.90 -5.38
N PRO A 16 -28.76 13.21 -6.49
CA PRO A 16 -28.59 11.78 -6.57
C PRO A 16 -27.11 11.42 -6.35
N PRO A 17 -26.81 10.27 -5.72
CA PRO A 17 -25.43 9.82 -5.58
C PRO A 17 -24.79 9.65 -6.96
N PRO A 18 -23.45 9.83 -7.08
CA PRO A 18 -22.78 9.64 -8.35
C PRO A 18 -22.99 8.19 -8.84
N PRO A 19 -23.35 7.99 -10.13
CA PRO A 19 -23.59 6.67 -10.67
C PRO A 19 -22.31 5.85 -10.64
N GLN A 20 -22.44 4.56 -10.34
CA GLN A 20 -21.31 3.62 -10.40
C GLN A 20 -21.13 3.14 -11.83
N LEU A 21 -19.87 3.06 -12.26
CA LEU A 21 -19.51 2.49 -13.54
C LEU A 21 -19.54 0.95 -13.45
N PRO A 22 -19.89 0.25 -14.54
CA PRO A 22 -19.83 -1.21 -14.56
C PRO A 22 -18.38 -1.68 -14.27
N PRO A 23 -18.19 -2.86 -13.65
CA PRO A 23 -16.84 -3.38 -13.43
C PRO A 23 -16.17 -3.71 -14.78
N GLU A 24 -14.94 -3.20 -14.99
CA GLU A 24 -14.06 -3.68 -16.05
C GLU A 24 -13.40 -4.99 -15.60
N ASP A 25 -13.54 -6.03 -16.42
CA ASP A 25 -12.84 -7.30 -16.26
C ASP A 25 -11.41 -7.17 -16.81
N PRO A 26 -10.36 -7.32 -15.98
CA PRO A 26 -8.96 -7.25 -16.44
C PRO A 26 -8.57 -8.34 -17.45
N SER A 27 -9.35 -9.42 -17.53
CA SER A 27 -9.12 -10.51 -18.49
C SER A 27 -9.53 -10.14 -19.93
N LEU A 28 -10.51 -9.23 -20.09
CA LEU A 28 -11.07 -8.81 -21.38
C LEU A 28 -10.44 -7.51 -21.92
N VAL A 29 -9.33 -7.07 -21.34
CA VAL A 29 -8.63 -5.86 -21.76
C VAL A 29 -7.93 -6.11 -23.09
N LEU A 30 -8.15 -5.23 -24.06
CA LEU A 30 -7.58 -5.32 -25.40
C LEU A 30 -6.03 -5.23 -25.34
N PRO A 31 -5.29 -5.91 -26.22
CA PRO A 31 -3.84 -5.85 -26.29
C PRO A 31 -3.30 -4.42 -26.38
N ALA A 32 -3.91 -3.57 -27.22
CA ALA A 32 -3.50 -2.17 -27.39
C ALA A 32 -3.62 -1.33 -26.09
N GLU A 33 -4.46 -1.74 -25.14
CA GLU A 33 -4.69 -1.05 -23.86
C GLU A 33 -3.72 -1.53 -22.75
N ILE A 34 -2.73 -2.37 -23.06
CA ILE A 34 -1.76 -2.92 -22.11
C ILE A 34 -0.41 -2.23 -22.26
N ILE A 35 0.14 -1.72 -21.16
CA ILE A 35 1.41 -0.95 -21.16
C ILE A 35 2.60 -1.83 -21.53
N ALA A 36 2.79 -2.94 -20.83
CA ALA A 36 3.95 -3.80 -20.98
C ALA A 36 3.58 -5.13 -21.64
N GLU A 37 4.50 -5.63 -22.48
CA GLU A 37 4.33 -6.89 -23.21
C GLU A 37 4.10 -8.10 -22.30
N SER A 38 4.80 -8.16 -21.16
CA SER A 38 4.64 -9.24 -20.18
C SER A 38 5.22 -8.82 -18.83
N ARG A 39 4.93 -9.61 -17.78
CA ARG A 39 5.57 -9.45 -16.47
C ARG A 39 7.10 -9.59 -16.55
N ARG A 40 7.61 -10.46 -17.44
CA ARG A 40 9.06 -10.64 -17.66
C ARG A 40 9.72 -9.38 -18.20
N THR A 41 9.04 -8.65 -19.08
CA THR A 41 9.52 -7.36 -19.62
C THR A 41 9.70 -6.34 -18.51
N ILE A 42 8.73 -6.25 -17.59
CA ILE A 42 8.82 -5.38 -16.41
C ILE A 42 9.98 -5.82 -15.50
N THR A 43 10.13 -7.13 -15.24
CA THR A 43 11.21 -7.64 -14.38
C THR A 43 12.58 -7.31 -14.96
N ARG A 44 12.77 -7.47 -16.28
CA ARG A 44 14.01 -7.07 -16.98
C ARG A 44 14.26 -5.57 -16.88
N GLY A 45 13.21 -4.76 -17.03
CA GLY A 45 13.28 -3.30 -16.84
C GLY A 45 13.75 -2.93 -15.43
N LEU A 46 13.17 -3.58 -14.39
CA LEU A 46 13.58 -3.39 -13.00
C LEU A 46 15.02 -3.83 -12.76
N LEU A 47 15.46 -4.98 -13.28
CA LEU A 47 16.83 -5.47 -13.13
C LEU A 47 17.86 -4.49 -13.71
N ARG A 48 17.56 -3.85 -14.85
CA ARG A 48 18.46 -2.85 -15.46
C ARG A 48 18.67 -1.62 -14.59
N ILE A 49 17.66 -1.24 -13.79
CA ILE A 49 17.73 -0.07 -12.91
C ILE A 49 18.01 -0.43 -11.44
N ALA A 50 18.13 -1.73 -11.12
CA ALA A 50 18.25 -2.25 -9.76
C ALA A 50 19.57 -1.88 -9.07
N TRP A 51 20.61 -1.48 -9.83
CA TRP A 51 21.90 -1.11 -9.28
C TRP A 51 21.80 0.05 -8.26
N ALA A 52 20.96 1.06 -8.52
CA ALA A 52 20.88 2.21 -7.61
C ALA A 52 20.10 1.88 -6.33
N PRO A 53 18.91 1.25 -6.39
CA PRO A 53 18.26 0.73 -5.18
C PRO A 53 19.15 -0.25 -4.41
N ALA A 54 19.96 -1.07 -5.09
CA ALA A 54 20.90 -1.98 -4.43
C ALA A 54 21.97 -1.20 -3.63
N LEU A 55 22.58 -0.16 -4.20
CA LEU A 55 23.54 0.69 -3.49
C LEU A 55 22.91 1.39 -2.28
N ILE A 56 21.68 1.89 -2.43
CA ILE A 56 20.95 2.52 -1.32
C ILE A 56 20.66 1.49 -0.21
N LEU A 57 20.24 0.27 -0.58
CA LEU A 57 20.00 -0.80 0.39
C LEU A 57 21.28 -1.26 1.08
N ILE A 58 22.40 -1.40 0.36
CA ILE A 58 23.71 -1.70 0.96
C ILE A 58 24.08 -0.64 2.00
N ALA A 59 23.94 0.64 1.64
CA ALA A 59 24.20 1.75 2.56
C ALA A 59 23.28 1.68 3.78
N LEU A 60 21.99 1.41 3.60
CA LEU A 60 21.04 1.21 4.70
C LEU A 60 21.49 0.06 5.61
N TRP A 61 21.87 -1.09 5.06
CA TRP A 61 22.30 -2.23 5.87
C TRP A 61 23.58 -1.96 6.65
N TYR A 62 24.53 -1.22 6.09
CA TYR A 62 25.69 -0.73 6.85
C TYR A 62 25.25 0.17 8.02
N VAL A 63 24.36 1.13 7.76
CA VAL A 63 23.82 2.00 8.83
C VAL A 63 23.12 1.18 9.90
N LEU A 64 22.23 0.25 9.53
CA LEU A 64 21.52 -0.61 10.47
C LEU A 64 22.47 -1.50 11.28
N LEU A 65 23.52 -2.03 10.65
CA LEU A 65 24.54 -2.83 11.34
C LEU A 65 25.33 -1.99 12.35
N VAL A 66 25.74 -0.78 11.98
CA VAL A 66 26.40 0.16 12.90
C VAL A 66 25.49 0.51 14.07
N LEU A 67 24.22 0.82 13.81
CA LEU A 67 23.22 1.10 14.85
C LEU A 67 22.97 -0.11 15.75
N TYR A 68 23.01 -1.32 15.21
CA TYR A 68 22.89 -2.54 16.01
C TYR A 68 24.06 -2.73 16.97
N VAL A 69 25.29 -2.56 16.49
CA VAL A 69 26.51 -2.70 17.29
C VAL A 69 26.62 -1.59 18.33
N ALA A 70 26.47 -0.33 17.90
CA ALA A 70 26.55 0.84 18.77
C ALA A 70 25.37 0.95 19.75
N GLY A 71 24.22 0.37 19.38
CA GLY A 71 22.98 0.48 20.12
C GLY A 71 22.99 -0.11 21.53
N GLY A 72 23.93 -1.00 21.87
CA GLY A 72 24.06 -1.52 23.24
C GLY A 72 24.23 -0.40 24.28
N SER A 73 25.09 0.57 23.98
CA SER A 73 25.16 1.87 24.64
C SER A 73 26.00 2.81 23.78
N PRO A 74 25.37 3.77 23.06
CA PRO A 74 26.10 4.73 22.23
C PRO A 74 27.14 5.53 23.02
N THR A 75 26.81 5.91 24.25
CA THR A 75 27.72 6.67 25.13
C THR A 75 28.93 5.82 25.53
N TYR A 76 28.73 4.56 25.92
CA TYR A 76 29.82 3.66 26.29
C TYR A 76 30.77 3.38 25.13
N TRP A 77 30.23 3.17 23.92
CA TRP A 77 31.05 3.05 22.70
C TRP A 77 31.82 4.32 22.38
N GLY A 78 31.21 5.49 22.55
CA GLY A 78 31.88 6.78 22.33
C GLY A 78 33.03 7.01 23.30
N LEU A 79 32.80 6.79 24.60
CA LEU A 79 33.84 6.88 25.62
C LEU A 79 34.94 5.83 25.41
N GLY A 80 34.57 4.61 25.02
CA GLY A 80 35.50 3.54 24.68
C GLY A 80 36.40 3.87 23.49
N ALA A 81 35.83 4.47 22.43
CA ALA A 81 36.59 4.93 21.28
C ALA A 81 37.57 6.04 21.65
N LEU A 82 37.16 6.99 22.49
CA LEU A 82 38.05 8.04 23.00
C LEU A 82 39.18 7.46 23.87
N ALA A 83 38.86 6.54 24.78
CA ALA A 83 39.86 5.87 25.61
C ALA A 83 40.84 5.03 24.78
N SER A 84 40.38 4.47 23.66
CA SER A 84 41.24 3.68 22.75
C SER A 84 42.32 4.49 22.05
N LEU A 85 42.18 5.82 21.98
CA LEU A 85 43.24 6.71 21.49
C LEU A 85 44.46 6.70 22.41
N ALA A 86 44.25 6.46 23.71
CA ALA A 86 45.31 6.31 24.69
C ALA A 86 45.79 4.85 24.81
N GLU A 87 44.88 3.89 24.84
CA GLU A 87 45.21 2.47 24.97
C GLU A 87 44.36 1.57 24.03
N PRO A 88 44.92 1.08 22.91
CA PRO A 88 44.16 0.34 21.89
C PRO A 88 43.54 -0.99 22.36
N THR A 89 44.07 -1.58 23.43
CA THR A 89 43.56 -2.83 24.05
C THR A 89 42.17 -2.64 24.64
N LEU A 90 41.84 -1.44 25.13
CA LEU A 90 40.55 -1.12 25.76
C LEU A 90 39.38 -1.32 24.81
N LEU A 91 39.54 -0.97 23.53
CA LEU A 91 38.48 -1.16 22.53
C LEU A 91 38.17 -2.65 22.31
N ARG A 92 39.20 -3.50 22.35
CA ARG A 92 39.05 -4.96 22.24
C ARG A 92 38.34 -5.53 23.46
N THR A 93 38.67 -5.05 24.65
CA THR A 93 38.00 -5.43 25.90
C THR A 93 36.52 -5.05 25.88
N ILE A 94 36.18 -3.84 25.42
CA ILE A 94 34.80 -3.37 25.29
C ILE A 94 34.00 -4.22 24.28
N MET A 95 34.60 -4.57 23.14
CA MET A 95 33.97 -5.47 22.16
C MET A 95 33.60 -6.83 22.78
N TYR A 96 34.52 -7.46 23.51
CA TYR A 96 34.28 -8.75 24.14
C TYR A 96 33.24 -8.66 25.28
N GLN A 97 33.29 -7.60 26.09
CA GLN A 97 32.32 -7.37 27.16
C GLN A 97 30.89 -7.20 26.63
N LEU A 98 30.73 -6.59 25.44
CA LEU A 98 29.44 -6.42 24.76
C LEU A 98 29.00 -7.66 23.95
N GLY A 99 29.72 -8.78 24.08
CA GLY A 99 29.36 -10.05 23.44
C GLY A 99 29.75 -10.15 21.97
N PHE A 100 30.61 -9.26 21.47
CA PHE A 100 31.08 -9.29 20.08
C PHE A 100 32.46 -9.93 19.95
N THR A 101 32.70 -10.58 18.81
CA THR A 101 34.03 -11.08 18.41
C THR A 101 34.53 -10.31 17.18
N SER A 102 35.84 -10.10 17.08
CA SER A 102 36.43 -9.39 15.93
C SER A 102 36.14 -10.09 14.60
N SER A 103 36.19 -11.42 14.56
CA SER A 103 35.87 -12.21 13.37
C SER A 103 34.38 -12.16 13.02
N GLY A 104 33.49 -12.24 14.02
CA GLY A 104 32.05 -12.15 13.83
C GLY A 104 31.63 -10.79 13.26
N LEU A 105 32.18 -9.70 13.81
CA LEU A 105 31.93 -8.35 13.28
C LEU A 105 32.48 -8.18 11.88
N TRP A 106 33.71 -8.60 11.61
CA TRP A 106 34.28 -8.52 10.26
C TRP A 106 33.41 -9.25 9.23
N MET A 107 32.98 -10.49 9.55
CA MET A 107 32.10 -11.27 8.68
C MET A 107 30.74 -10.61 8.49
N ALA A 108 30.17 -10.02 9.55
CA ALA A 108 28.91 -9.28 9.46
C ALA A 108 29.03 -8.05 8.54
N PHE A 109 30.08 -7.23 8.70
CA PHE A 109 30.30 -6.05 7.86
C PHE A 109 30.61 -6.39 6.40
N LEU A 110 31.21 -7.55 6.12
CA LEU A 110 31.50 -7.97 4.76
C LEU A 110 30.29 -8.63 4.07
N LEU A 111 29.58 -9.53 4.76
CA LEU A 111 28.57 -10.38 4.13
C LEU A 111 27.13 -9.89 4.32
N LEU A 112 26.79 -9.34 5.49
CA LEU A 112 25.39 -9.04 5.82
C LEU A 112 24.79 -7.98 4.89
N PRO A 113 25.44 -6.82 4.63
CA PRO A 113 24.88 -5.82 3.72
C PRO A 113 24.66 -6.35 2.30
N VAL A 114 25.59 -7.17 1.81
CA VAL A 114 25.50 -7.77 0.47
C VAL A 114 24.39 -8.82 0.44
N GLY A 115 24.40 -9.79 1.35
CA GLY A 115 23.41 -10.87 1.41
C GLY A 115 21.99 -10.37 1.62
N ALA A 116 21.79 -9.39 2.51
CA ALA A 116 20.47 -8.82 2.79
C ALA A 116 19.94 -7.94 1.64
N THR A 117 20.84 -7.28 0.90
CA THR A 117 20.49 -6.58 -0.34
C THR A 117 20.08 -7.58 -1.42
N VAL A 118 20.82 -8.68 -1.59
CA VAL A 118 20.45 -9.76 -2.54
C VAL A 118 19.07 -10.30 -2.20
N LEU A 119 18.74 -10.54 -0.92
CA LEU A 119 17.41 -10.97 -0.50
C LEU A 119 16.31 -9.99 -0.96
N SER A 120 16.57 -8.69 -0.86
CA SER A 120 15.63 -7.64 -1.31
C SER A 120 15.46 -7.67 -2.85
N LEU A 121 16.54 -7.90 -3.60
CA LEU A 121 16.51 -8.00 -5.06
C LEU A 121 15.85 -9.29 -5.56
N LEU A 122 15.95 -10.39 -4.80
CA LEU A 122 15.24 -11.64 -5.10
C LEU A 122 13.71 -11.46 -5.06
N LEU A 123 13.20 -10.41 -4.40
CA LEU A 123 11.78 -10.06 -4.37
C LEU A 123 11.32 -9.23 -5.59
N LEU A 124 12.18 -8.92 -6.56
CA LEU A 124 11.79 -8.20 -7.77
C LEU A 124 10.61 -8.85 -8.54
N PRO A 125 10.50 -10.19 -8.67
CA PRO A 125 9.32 -10.82 -9.26
C PRO A 125 8.03 -10.56 -8.48
N LEU A 126 8.12 -10.43 -7.15
CA LEU A 126 6.97 -10.05 -6.32
C LEU A 126 6.62 -8.57 -6.56
N ALA A 127 7.62 -7.71 -6.75
CA ALA A 127 7.40 -6.30 -7.09
C ALA A 127 6.70 -6.15 -8.44
N THR A 128 7.03 -6.98 -9.43
CA THR A 128 6.33 -6.98 -10.73
C THR A 128 4.90 -7.51 -10.60
N ALA A 129 4.69 -8.58 -9.85
CA ALA A 129 3.34 -9.09 -9.57
C ALA A 129 2.46 -8.03 -8.87
N ALA A 130 3.03 -7.24 -7.95
CA ALA A 130 2.30 -6.20 -7.22
C ALA A 130 1.80 -5.04 -8.10
N ILE A 131 2.43 -4.79 -9.25
CA ILE A 131 2.05 -3.71 -10.17
C ILE A 131 1.37 -4.21 -11.45
N ALA A 132 1.55 -5.47 -11.86
CA ALA A 132 1.03 -6.01 -13.11
C ALA A 132 -0.50 -5.87 -13.24
N GLY A 133 -1.24 -6.22 -12.18
CA GLY A 133 -2.71 -6.15 -12.13
C GLY A 133 -3.27 -4.74 -11.87
N MET A 134 -2.45 -3.69 -11.88
CA MET A 134 -2.95 -2.33 -11.69
C MET A 134 -3.69 -1.84 -12.93
N ASN A 135 -4.85 -1.24 -12.73
CA ASN A 135 -5.60 -0.55 -13.78
C ASN A 135 -5.36 0.97 -13.69
N PRO A 136 -4.67 1.59 -14.68
CA PRO A 136 -4.39 3.02 -14.69
C PRO A 136 -5.66 3.89 -14.72
N ARG A 137 -6.71 3.47 -15.46
CA ARG A 137 -7.99 4.18 -15.59
C ARG A 137 -8.71 4.38 -14.25
N ARG A 138 -8.48 3.49 -13.27
CA ARG A 138 -9.10 3.59 -11.93
C ARG A 138 -8.49 4.68 -11.04
N HIS A 139 -7.39 5.31 -11.44
CA HIS A 139 -6.75 6.38 -10.69
C HIS A 139 -7.22 7.75 -11.19
N LEU A 140 -7.51 8.70 -10.29
CA LEU A 140 -7.98 10.05 -10.65
C LEU A 140 -6.96 10.91 -11.41
N SER A 141 -5.67 10.63 -11.27
CA SER A 141 -4.59 11.40 -11.88
C SER A 141 -3.42 10.51 -12.28
N GLU A 142 -2.67 10.91 -13.30
CA GLU A 142 -1.42 10.24 -13.70
C GLU A 142 -0.37 10.29 -12.60
N ALA A 143 -0.22 11.43 -11.92
CA ALA A 143 0.68 11.53 -10.77
C ALA A 143 0.32 10.55 -9.64
N GLY A 144 -0.98 10.29 -9.42
CA GLY A 144 -1.47 9.32 -8.44
C GLY A 144 -1.11 7.88 -8.82
N PHE A 145 -1.37 7.49 -10.07
CA PHE A 145 -0.98 6.18 -10.61
C PHE A 145 0.54 5.96 -10.53
N GLN A 146 1.34 6.89 -11.05
CA GLN A 146 2.80 6.77 -11.04
C GLN A 146 3.38 6.69 -9.63
N ARG A 147 2.81 7.45 -8.67
CA ARG A 147 3.19 7.34 -7.27
C ARG A 147 2.88 5.99 -6.68
N GLU A 148 1.74 5.40 -7.02
CA GLU A 148 1.31 4.10 -6.50
C GLU A 148 2.21 2.99 -7.02
N VAL A 149 2.55 3.00 -8.32
CA VAL A 149 3.55 2.08 -8.91
C VAL A 149 4.88 2.16 -8.15
N ALA A 150 5.44 3.36 -7.99
CA ALA A 150 6.70 3.55 -7.27
C ALA A 150 6.61 3.11 -5.79
N THR A 151 5.46 3.37 -5.14
CA THR A 151 5.22 2.98 -3.74
C THR A 151 5.21 1.46 -3.59
N ARG A 152 4.53 0.74 -4.47
CA ARG A 152 4.43 -0.74 -4.41
C ARG A 152 5.77 -1.42 -4.64
N ILE A 153 6.54 -0.95 -5.63
CA ILE A 153 7.87 -1.52 -5.89
C ILE A 153 8.80 -1.24 -4.69
N THR A 154 8.79 -0.01 -4.18
CA THR A 154 9.59 0.35 -2.99
C THR A 154 9.18 -0.45 -1.77
N ALA A 155 7.88 -0.66 -1.56
CA ALA A 155 7.36 -1.46 -0.45
C ALA A 155 7.92 -2.87 -0.46
N VAL A 156 7.93 -3.53 -1.63
CA VAL A 156 8.45 -4.89 -1.77
C VAL A 156 9.96 -4.95 -1.52
N LEU A 157 10.74 -4.01 -2.08
CA LEU A 157 12.18 -3.95 -1.85
C LEU A 157 12.53 -3.65 -0.38
N MET A 158 11.67 -2.94 0.33
CA MET A 158 11.85 -2.59 1.74
C MET A 158 11.37 -3.68 2.71
N ILE A 159 10.76 -4.78 2.25
CA ILE A 159 10.26 -5.85 3.13
C ILE A 159 11.38 -6.38 4.05
N PRO A 160 12.57 -6.80 3.56
CA PRO A 160 13.60 -7.34 4.44
C PRO A 160 14.06 -6.36 5.53
N PRO A 161 14.49 -5.12 5.24
CA PRO A 161 14.92 -4.21 6.29
C PRO A 161 13.79 -3.80 7.24
N LEU A 162 12.55 -3.65 6.75
CA LEU A 162 11.39 -3.37 7.61
C LEU A 162 11.12 -4.51 8.59
N LEU A 163 11.15 -5.76 8.12
CA LEU A 163 10.95 -6.93 8.97
C LEU A 163 12.07 -7.09 9.99
N THR A 164 13.33 -6.84 9.62
CA THR A 164 14.46 -6.92 10.55
C THR A 164 14.36 -5.89 11.67
N VAL A 165 14.06 -4.62 11.34
CA VAL A 165 13.90 -3.57 12.36
C VAL A 165 12.69 -3.84 13.26
N ALA A 166 11.59 -4.38 12.72
CA ALA A 166 10.41 -4.75 13.50
C ALA A 166 10.64 -6.00 14.38
N ALA A 167 11.44 -6.96 13.93
CA ALA A 167 11.72 -8.20 14.66
C ALA A 167 12.69 -8.00 15.84
N LEU A 168 13.62 -7.04 15.74
CA LEU A 168 14.64 -6.79 16.77
C LEU A 168 14.05 -6.58 18.18
N PRO A 169 13.08 -5.69 18.41
CA PRO A 169 12.43 -5.55 19.72
C PRO A 169 11.75 -6.83 20.20
N ILE A 170 11.12 -7.57 19.28
CA ILE A 170 10.42 -8.82 19.60
C ILE A 170 11.43 -9.87 20.10
N THR A 171 12.59 -9.98 19.45
CA THR A 171 13.62 -10.92 19.87
C THR A 171 14.17 -10.62 21.27
N VAL A 172 14.28 -9.34 21.64
CA VAL A 172 14.65 -8.93 23.01
C VAL A 172 13.54 -9.29 24.01
N LEU A 173 12.27 -9.02 23.68
CA LEU A 173 11.13 -9.37 24.54
C LEU A 173 11.00 -10.88 24.78
N LEU A 174 11.37 -11.70 23.79
CA LEU A 174 11.37 -13.16 23.89
C LEU A 174 12.60 -13.73 24.60
N GLY A 175 13.53 -12.89 25.06
CA GLY A 175 14.74 -13.33 25.76
C GLY A 175 15.73 -14.10 24.87
N VAL A 176 15.69 -13.87 23.56
CA VAL A 176 16.67 -14.46 22.64
C VAL A 176 18.04 -13.85 22.96
N PRO A 177 19.11 -14.66 23.06
CA PRO A 177 20.44 -14.14 23.37
C PRO A 177 20.87 -13.10 22.32
N GLN A 178 20.99 -11.85 22.77
CA GLN A 178 21.43 -10.72 21.98
C GLN A 178 22.47 -9.90 22.75
N PRO A 179 23.36 -9.17 22.06
CA PRO A 179 24.29 -8.23 22.70
C PRO A 179 23.56 -7.09 23.41
N TRP A 180 22.27 -6.89 23.13
CA TRP A 180 21.41 -5.99 23.90
C TRP A 180 20.92 -6.72 25.15
N SER A 181 21.35 -6.25 26.32
CA SER A 181 20.92 -6.77 27.63
C SER A 181 19.45 -6.46 27.98
N GLY A 182 18.75 -5.67 27.15
CA GLY A 182 17.34 -5.31 27.30
C GLY A 182 16.92 -4.15 26.39
N ILE A 183 15.68 -3.68 26.53
CA ILE A 183 15.16 -2.50 25.82
C ILE A 183 15.51 -1.23 26.62
N GLY A 184 16.80 -0.97 26.76
CA GLY A 184 17.34 0.21 27.44
C GLY A 184 17.31 1.48 26.59
N ALA A 185 17.83 2.58 27.14
CA ALA A 185 17.90 3.87 26.46
C ALA A 185 18.78 3.82 25.18
N GLY A 186 19.94 3.15 25.23
CA GLY A 186 20.80 2.94 24.06
C GLY A 186 20.07 2.23 22.90
N PRO A 187 19.50 1.02 23.11
CA PRO A 187 18.80 0.30 22.03
C PRO A 187 17.60 1.06 21.47
N LEU A 188 16.85 1.78 22.31
CA LEU A 188 15.73 2.63 21.87
C LEU A 188 16.21 3.83 21.03
N THR A 189 17.37 4.40 21.36
CA THR A 189 18.01 5.47 20.57
C THR A 189 18.41 4.95 19.18
N ALA A 190 19.02 3.77 19.12
CA ALA A 190 19.38 3.12 17.86
C ALA A 190 18.16 2.76 17.03
N LEU A 191 17.08 2.28 17.65
CA LEU A 191 15.82 1.98 16.97
C LEU A 191 15.17 3.24 16.38
N ALA A 192 15.18 4.36 17.10
CA ALA A 192 14.66 5.63 16.58
C ALA A 192 15.43 6.08 15.32
N LEU A 193 16.76 5.99 15.35
CA LEU A 193 17.61 6.30 14.20
C LEU A 193 17.42 5.30 13.05
N ALA A 194 17.20 4.02 13.35
CA ALA A 194 16.92 3.00 12.34
C ALA A 194 15.62 3.31 11.58
N VAL A 195 14.56 3.72 12.28
CA VAL A 195 13.30 4.14 11.63
C VAL A 195 13.51 5.37 10.75
N VAL A 196 14.32 6.34 11.18
CA VAL A 196 14.67 7.51 10.33
C VAL A 196 15.44 7.07 9.08
N ALA A 197 16.42 6.17 9.23
CA ALA A 197 17.17 5.63 8.10
C ALA A 197 16.27 4.87 7.12
N LEU A 198 15.30 4.09 7.60
CA LEU A 198 14.30 3.43 6.77
C LEU A 198 13.46 4.43 5.97
N GLN A 199 13.06 5.56 6.57
CA GLN A 199 12.28 6.60 5.90
C GLN A 199 13.08 7.31 4.81
N LEU A 200 14.35 7.62 5.08
CA LEU A 200 15.25 8.23 4.08
C LEU A 200 15.49 7.27 2.91
N THR A 201 15.73 5.99 3.20
CA THR A 201 15.91 4.95 2.17
C THR A 201 14.64 4.75 1.36
N TRP A 202 13.46 4.73 2.01
CA TRP A 202 12.17 4.65 1.33
C TRP A 202 11.99 5.79 0.32
N VAL A 203 12.25 7.03 0.71
CA VAL A 203 12.15 8.21 -0.17
C VAL A 203 13.17 8.12 -1.31
N SER A 204 14.39 7.68 -1.01
CA SER A 204 15.47 7.57 -1.99
C SER A 204 15.19 6.50 -3.06
N ILE A 205 14.78 5.31 -2.65
CA ILE A 205 14.40 4.22 -3.58
C ILE A 205 13.17 4.65 -4.40
N ARG A 206 12.15 5.22 -3.77
CA ARG A 206 10.93 5.66 -4.46
C ARG A 206 11.19 6.78 -5.46
N GLY A 207 12.11 7.69 -5.14
CA GLY A 207 12.56 8.74 -6.07
C GLY A 207 13.31 8.19 -7.28
N TRP A 208 13.95 7.02 -7.15
CA TRP A 208 14.66 6.37 -8.24
C TRP A 208 13.76 5.46 -9.09
N VAL A 209 12.92 4.63 -8.45
CA VAL A 209 12.08 3.60 -9.09
C VAL A 209 10.74 4.21 -9.51
N THR A 210 10.81 5.16 -10.43
CA THR A 210 9.64 5.88 -10.94
C THR A 210 8.95 5.11 -12.06
N ALA A 211 7.63 5.23 -12.17
CA ALA A 211 6.86 4.57 -13.23
C ALA A 211 7.38 4.83 -14.65
N PRO A 212 7.82 6.05 -15.03
CA PRO A 212 8.44 6.31 -16.33
C PRO A 212 9.67 5.44 -16.62
N ARG A 213 10.55 5.24 -15.63
CA ARG A 213 11.76 4.42 -15.79
C ARG A 213 11.45 2.92 -15.88
N VAL A 214 10.39 2.47 -15.20
CA VAL A 214 10.03 1.05 -15.12
C VAL A 214 9.14 0.62 -16.28
N LEU A 215 8.17 1.45 -16.64
CA LEU A 215 7.12 1.13 -17.61
C LEU A 215 7.32 1.83 -18.97
N GLY A 216 8.30 2.73 -19.11
CA GLY A 216 8.54 3.44 -20.36
C GLY A 216 7.47 4.48 -20.72
N ILE A 217 6.64 4.89 -19.75
CA ILE A 217 5.56 5.86 -19.94
C ILE A 217 6.04 7.31 -19.73
N GLN A 218 5.33 8.28 -20.29
CA GLN A 218 5.61 9.70 -20.08
C GLN A 218 5.44 10.09 -18.60
N SER A 219 6.33 10.92 -18.07
CA SER A 219 6.21 11.39 -16.68
C SER A 219 4.98 12.28 -16.47
N ALA A 220 4.36 12.20 -15.30
CA ALA A 220 3.20 13.03 -14.97
C ALA A 220 3.50 14.53 -15.06
N ALA A 221 4.71 14.96 -14.68
CA ALA A 221 5.13 16.36 -14.79
C ALA A 221 5.26 16.81 -16.26
N ALA A 222 5.79 15.94 -17.14
CA ALA A 222 5.81 16.22 -18.58
C ALA A 222 4.38 16.30 -19.15
N LEU A 223 3.48 15.41 -18.74
CA LEU A 223 2.09 15.44 -19.16
C LEU A 223 1.37 16.73 -18.69
N GLU A 224 1.60 17.16 -17.45
CA GLU A 224 1.05 18.41 -16.91
C GLU A 224 1.57 19.66 -17.63
N THR A 225 2.85 19.66 -18.00
CA THR A 225 3.45 20.76 -18.78
C THR A 225 2.89 20.80 -20.19
N THR A 226 2.77 19.65 -20.88
CA THR A 226 2.10 19.53 -22.18
C THR A 226 0.66 20.04 -22.12
N ALA A 227 -0.13 19.61 -21.13
CA ALA A 227 -1.52 20.03 -20.96
C ALA A 227 -1.69 21.56 -20.78
N ARG A 228 -0.65 22.24 -20.27
CA ARG A 228 -0.69 23.69 -20.00
C ARG A 228 -0.08 24.54 -21.11
N LEU A 229 1.03 24.08 -21.69
CA LEU A 229 1.96 24.92 -22.45
C LEU A 229 2.21 24.46 -23.89
N ASP A 230 1.66 23.30 -24.31
CA ASP A 230 1.87 22.86 -25.70
C ASP A 230 1.22 23.82 -26.71
N ARG A 231 1.90 24.03 -27.83
CA ARG A 231 1.46 24.87 -28.95
C ARG A 231 0.40 24.15 -29.78
N ASP A 232 0.49 22.82 -29.86
CA ASP A 232 -0.47 21.98 -30.56
C ASP A 232 -1.72 21.77 -29.67
N LEU A 233 -2.86 22.28 -30.14
CA LEU A 233 -4.11 22.27 -29.38
C LEU A 233 -4.65 20.85 -29.16
N ASP A 234 -4.45 19.94 -30.11
CA ASP A 234 -4.95 18.57 -30.02
C ASP A 234 -4.15 17.78 -28.99
N LYS A 235 -2.81 17.91 -29.02
CA LYS A 235 -1.94 17.32 -28.01
C LYS A 235 -2.20 17.89 -26.63
N ARG A 236 -2.42 19.20 -26.55
CA ARG A 236 -2.76 19.88 -25.29
C ARG A 236 -4.07 19.37 -24.72
N HIS A 237 -5.10 19.23 -25.56
CA HIS A 237 -6.41 18.72 -25.14
C HIS A 237 -6.32 17.26 -24.69
N ALA A 238 -5.68 16.39 -25.48
CA ALA A 238 -5.46 14.99 -25.14
C ALA A 238 -4.65 14.82 -23.84
N ALA A 239 -3.62 15.64 -23.63
CA ALA A 239 -2.86 15.63 -22.38
C ALA A 239 -3.70 16.12 -21.19
N ALA A 240 -4.53 17.15 -21.37
CA ALA A 240 -5.40 17.68 -20.32
C ALA A 240 -6.42 16.63 -19.84
N LEU A 241 -6.99 15.83 -20.74
CA LEU A 241 -7.90 14.72 -20.42
C LEU A 241 -7.20 13.63 -19.60
N LYS A 242 -5.92 13.38 -19.87
CA LYS A 242 -5.09 12.39 -19.15
C LYS A 242 -4.61 12.87 -17.78
N VAL A 243 -4.47 14.18 -17.54
CA VAL A 243 -3.89 14.72 -16.28
C VAL A 243 -4.80 14.48 -15.07
N LEU A 244 -6.10 14.78 -15.21
CA LEU A 244 -7.03 14.68 -14.08
C LEU A 244 -8.45 14.39 -14.53
N ALA A 245 -9.02 13.31 -14.01
CA ALA A 245 -10.44 13.01 -14.16
C ALA A 245 -11.27 13.88 -13.21
N GLN A 246 -12.43 14.37 -13.68
CA GLN A 246 -13.35 15.14 -12.85
C GLN A 246 -13.93 14.27 -11.72
N ASP A 247 -13.65 14.61 -10.46
CA ASP A 247 -14.16 13.88 -9.30
C ASP A 247 -15.53 14.42 -8.81
N ARG A 248 -16.60 13.76 -9.24
CA ARG A 248 -17.98 14.13 -8.87
C ARG A 248 -18.37 13.80 -7.42
N ARG A 249 -17.49 13.15 -6.63
CA ARG A 249 -17.75 12.76 -5.23
C ARG A 249 -17.45 13.87 -4.21
N HIS A 250 -17.34 15.11 -4.66
CA HIS A 250 -16.94 16.24 -3.81
C HIS A 250 -18.09 16.82 -2.99
N LEU A 251 -19.33 16.42 -3.26
CA LEU A 251 -20.53 16.91 -2.59
C LEU A 251 -20.82 16.14 -1.28
N PRO A 252 -21.58 16.71 -0.33
CA PRO A 252 -22.00 16.00 0.87
C PRO A 252 -22.94 14.83 0.51
N PRO A 253 -22.81 13.64 1.13
CA PRO A 253 -23.67 12.50 0.86
C PRO A 253 -25.10 12.74 1.38
N THR A 254 -26.12 12.51 0.55
CA THR A 254 -27.54 12.70 0.88
C THR A 254 -27.94 11.84 2.10
N PRO A 255 -28.66 12.37 3.11
CA PRO A 255 -29.03 11.59 4.29
C PRO A 255 -29.88 10.37 3.90
N GLY A 256 -29.75 9.26 4.62
CA GLY A 256 -30.47 8.02 4.32
C GLY A 256 -29.89 7.19 3.17
N THR A 257 -28.87 7.68 2.46
CA THR A 257 -28.13 6.89 1.46
C THR A 257 -26.99 6.07 2.12
N PRO A 258 -26.56 4.95 1.53
CA PRO A 258 -25.46 4.15 2.09
C PRO A 258 -24.14 4.94 2.19
N GLN A 259 -23.95 5.96 1.34
CA GLN A 259 -22.78 6.83 1.35
C GLN A 259 -22.73 7.75 2.58
N ALA A 260 -23.89 8.11 3.16
CA ALA A 260 -23.94 8.92 4.37
C ALA A 260 -23.39 8.17 5.59
N ALA A 261 -23.56 6.85 5.63
CA ALA A 261 -22.96 5.96 6.62
C ALA A 261 -21.62 5.36 6.15
N GLY A 262 -21.08 5.79 5.00
CA GLY A 262 -19.91 5.19 4.37
C GLY A 262 -18.68 5.15 5.29
N ALA A 263 -18.44 6.23 6.03
CA ALA A 263 -17.35 6.31 7.00
C ALA A 263 -17.53 5.39 8.22
N LEU A 264 -18.77 5.01 8.57
CA LEU A 264 -19.07 4.08 9.66
C LEU A 264 -18.90 2.61 9.24
N THR A 265 -18.85 2.33 7.94
CA THR A 265 -18.60 0.97 7.45
C THR A 265 -17.18 0.51 7.84
N PRO A 266 -16.95 -0.81 8.04
CA PRO A 266 -15.61 -1.32 8.35
C PRO A 266 -14.58 -0.96 7.27
N ARG A 267 -15.03 -0.89 6.02
CA ARG A 267 -14.21 -0.42 4.89
C ARG A 267 -13.86 1.07 5.03
N GLY A 268 -14.83 1.91 5.34
CA GLY A 268 -14.62 3.35 5.53
C GLY A 268 -13.64 3.62 6.67
N ALA A 269 -13.85 2.98 7.81
CA ALA A 269 -13.00 3.06 8.99
C ALA A 269 -11.55 2.61 8.74
N THR A 270 -11.37 1.45 8.11
CA THR A 270 -10.03 0.94 7.76
C THR A 270 -9.33 1.83 6.73
N THR A 271 -10.08 2.35 5.74
CA THR A 271 -9.54 3.31 4.75
C THR A 271 -9.13 4.62 5.43
N ALA A 272 -9.94 5.13 6.35
CA ALA A 272 -9.62 6.34 7.12
C ALA A 272 -8.35 6.13 7.95
N LEU A 273 -8.27 5.03 8.69
CA LEU A 273 -7.11 4.69 9.50
C LEU A 273 -5.84 4.56 8.64
N ALA A 274 -5.93 3.87 7.49
CA ALA A 274 -4.81 3.72 6.58
C ALA A 274 -4.32 5.06 6.01
N LEU A 275 -5.25 5.96 5.65
CA LEU A 275 -4.91 7.30 5.17
C LEU A 275 -4.27 8.17 6.25
N ILE A 276 -4.81 8.13 7.48
CA ILE A 276 -4.26 8.84 8.63
C ILE A 276 -2.86 8.31 8.94
N LEU A 277 -2.68 6.99 9.03
CA LEU A 277 -1.38 6.37 9.28
C LEU A 277 -0.35 6.72 8.20
N ARG A 278 -0.73 6.69 6.92
CA ARG A 278 0.13 7.10 5.80
C ARG A 278 0.55 8.56 5.91
N SER A 279 -0.36 9.44 6.32
CA SER A 279 -0.04 10.85 6.58
C SER A 279 0.87 11.01 7.79
N SER A 280 0.63 10.25 8.87
CA SER A 280 1.48 10.22 10.07
C SER A 280 2.91 9.79 9.79
N LEU A 281 3.13 8.87 8.84
CA LEU A 281 4.48 8.50 8.38
C LEU A 281 5.25 9.71 7.82
N THR A 282 4.56 10.72 7.28
CA THR A 282 5.21 11.88 6.65
C THR A 282 5.54 12.98 7.68
N TRP A 283 4.66 13.18 8.66
CA TRP A 283 4.73 14.35 9.57
C TRP A 283 5.01 13.99 11.03
N VAL A 284 4.40 12.91 11.53
CA VAL A 284 4.41 12.56 12.95
C VAL A 284 5.62 11.69 13.26
N VAL A 285 5.85 10.64 12.48
CA VAL A 285 6.92 9.67 12.74
C VAL A 285 8.30 10.33 12.71
N PRO A 286 8.66 11.19 11.74
CA PRO A 286 9.96 11.86 11.75
C PRO A 286 10.18 12.72 13.01
N ALA A 287 9.17 13.47 13.43
CA ALA A 287 9.23 14.29 14.64
C ALA A 287 9.34 13.41 15.91
N LEU A 288 8.53 12.35 15.99
CA LEU A 288 8.56 11.40 17.11
C LEU A 288 9.91 10.71 17.22
N MET A 289 10.49 10.26 16.10
CA MET A 289 11.80 9.61 16.10
C MET A 289 12.93 10.59 16.45
N GLY A 290 12.85 11.85 15.98
CA GLY A 290 13.79 12.89 16.39
C GLY A 290 13.74 13.18 17.89
N LEU A 291 12.54 13.30 18.46
CA LEU A 291 12.35 13.44 19.91
C LEU A 291 12.82 12.21 20.67
N ALA A 292 12.50 11.01 20.18
CA ALA A 292 12.94 9.75 20.79
C ALA A 292 14.46 9.65 20.84
N TRP A 293 15.14 9.97 19.73
CA TRP A 293 16.59 9.99 19.67
C TRP A 293 17.21 10.94 20.70
N ILE A 294 16.67 12.15 20.85
CA ILE A 294 17.16 13.13 21.84
C ILE A 294 16.92 12.63 23.27
N VAL A 295 15.68 12.24 23.59
CA VAL A 295 15.28 11.85 24.96
C VAL A 295 16.02 10.59 25.40
N PHE A 296 16.05 9.55 24.56
CA PHE A 296 16.75 8.31 24.89
C PHE A 296 18.27 8.48 24.84
N GLY A 297 18.82 9.31 23.95
CA GLY A 297 20.24 9.62 23.92
C GLY A 297 20.72 10.32 25.20
N ILE A 298 19.97 11.33 25.68
CA ILE A 298 20.25 11.98 26.98
C ILE A 298 20.13 10.97 28.13
N THR A 299 19.11 10.11 28.09
CA THR A 299 18.92 9.08 29.12
C THR A 299 20.09 8.10 29.15
N ASP A 300 20.60 7.68 28.01
CA ASP A 300 21.78 6.81 27.89
C ASP A 300 23.03 7.47 28.49
N ILE A 301 23.25 8.76 28.21
CA ILE A 301 24.36 9.54 28.80
C ILE A 301 24.25 9.56 30.33
N VAL A 302 23.09 9.94 30.87
CA VAL A 302 22.88 10.04 32.32
C VAL A 302 23.09 8.68 33.00
N VAL A 303 22.47 7.62 32.47
CA VAL A 303 22.61 6.26 33.02
C VAL A 303 24.06 5.78 32.97
N THR A 304 24.77 6.04 31.87
CA THR A 304 26.17 5.62 31.73
C THR A 304 27.08 6.32 32.75
N PHE A 305 26.95 7.64 32.92
CA PHE A 305 27.76 8.39 33.88
C PHE A 305 27.40 8.09 35.35
N SER A 306 26.11 7.89 35.66
CA SER A 306 25.69 7.45 37.00
C SER A 306 26.19 6.04 37.32
N GLY A 307 26.16 5.11 36.35
CA GLY A 307 26.73 3.77 36.56
C GLY A 307 28.25 3.79 36.79
N ILE A 308 28.97 4.72 36.15
CA ILE A 308 30.41 4.92 36.39
C ILE A 308 30.66 5.49 37.80
N SER A 309 29.79 6.38 38.30
CA SER A 309 29.96 6.94 39.66
C SER A 309 29.68 5.93 40.77
N ASP A 310 28.78 4.98 40.51
CA ASP A 310 28.27 4.06 41.54
C ASP A 310 29.05 2.73 41.59
N LEU A 311 30.06 2.52 40.73
CA LEU A 311 30.83 1.27 40.56
C LEU A 311 29.98 0.01 40.27
N GLU A 312 28.66 0.16 40.13
CA GLU A 312 27.73 -0.88 39.72
C GLU A 312 27.46 -0.76 38.22
N LEU A 313 28.14 -1.59 37.42
CA LEU A 313 27.81 -1.83 36.01
C LEU A 313 26.56 -2.71 35.85
N ASN A 314 25.65 -2.69 36.82
CA ASN A 314 24.39 -3.41 36.68
C ASN A 314 23.52 -2.68 35.65
N PRO A 315 22.88 -3.42 34.71
CA PRO A 315 21.97 -2.80 33.78
C PRO A 315 20.86 -2.11 34.57
N GLY A 316 20.80 -0.78 34.48
CA GLY A 316 19.76 0.01 35.11
C GLY A 316 18.37 -0.54 34.74
N PRO A 317 17.37 -0.40 35.62
CA PRO A 317 16.06 -1.00 35.43
C PRO A 317 15.48 -0.63 34.06
N SER A 318 14.92 -1.63 33.35
CA SER A 318 14.31 -1.43 32.03
C SER A 318 13.33 -0.25 32.07
N PRO A 319 13.47 0.75 31.18
CA PRO A 319 12.57 1.89 31.12
C PRO A 319 11.13 1.47 30.74
N LEU A 320 10.98 0.32 30.07
CA LEU A 320 9.71 -0.30 29.75
C LEU A 320 9.35 -1.36 30.79
N ARG A 321 8.50 -0.98 31.74
CA ARG A 321 7.89 -1.88 32.71
C ARG A 321 6.70 -2.61 32.08
N TRP A 322 6.47 -3.88 32.45
CA TRP A 322 5.35 -4.68 31.90
C TRP A 322 3.99 -4.01 32.15
N GLN A 323 3.86 -3.30 33.28
CA GLN A 323 2.67 -2.53 33.65
C GLN A 323 2.33 -1.46 32.60
N ALA A 324 3.35 -0.81 32.02
CA ALA A 324 3.17 0.18 30.97
C ALA A 324 2.69 -0.46 29.66
N LEU A 325 3.14 -1.68 29.35
CA LEU A 325 2.65 -2.44 28.20
C LEU A 325 1.21 -2.91 28.41
N ALA A 326 0.89 -3.43 29.59
CA ALA A 326 -0.45 -3.92 29.93
C ALA A 326 -1.51 -2.80 29.90
N ALA A 327 -1.17 -1.60 30.36
CA ALA A 327 -2.06 -0.44 30.26
C ALA A 327 -2.04 0.22 28.87
N GLY A 328 -0.86 0.29 28.23
CA GLY A 328 -0.66 1.01 26.97
C GLY A 328 -1.25 0.31 25.75
N LEU A 329 -1.12 -1.02 25.63
CA LEU A 329 -1.59 -1.77 24.45
C LEU A 329 -3.12 -1.71 24.26
N PRO A 330 -3.96 -1.97 25.28
CA PRO A 330 -5.41 -1.84 25.13
C PRO A 330 -5.83 -0.42 24.77
N LEU A 331 -5.20 0.58 25.40
CA LEU A 331 -5.50 1.98 25.15
C LEU A 331 -5.10 2.42 23.74
N LEU A 332 -3.98 1.91 23.22
CA LEU A 332 -3.58 2.12 21.83
C LEU A 332 -4.60 1.51 20.88
N GLY A 333 -5.07 0.29 21.14
CA GLY A 333 -6.13 -0.36 20.34
C GLY A 333 -7.42 0.46 20.32
N LEU A 334 -7.89 0.91 21.49
CA LEU A 334 -9.07 1.77 21.62
C LEU A 334 -8.89 3.12 20.92
N SER A 335 -7.70 3.71 21.03
CA SER A 335 -7.36 4.97 20.37
C SER A 335 -7.39 4.83 18.86
N LEU A 336 -6.81 3.76 18.30
CA LEU A 336 -6.84 3.48 16.86
C LEU A 336 -8.28 3.27 16.35
N LEU A 337 -9.11 2.56 17.12
CA LEU A 337 -10.53 2.39 16.79
C LEU A 337 -11.27 3.74 16.79
N ALA A 338 -11.07 4.56 17.83
CA ALA A 338 -11.67 5.89 17.92
C ALA A 338 -11.19 6.81 16.79
N ILE A 339 -9.89 6.81 16.49
CA ILE A 339 -9.27 7.53 15.37
C ILE A 339 -9.93 7.14 14.05
N ALA A 340 -10.14 5.85 13.81
CA ALA A 340 -10.78 5.34 12.59
C ALA A 340 -12.21 5.86 12.41
N MET A 341 -12.93 6.12 13.50
CA MET A 341 -14.31 6.64 13.50
C MET A 341 -14.39 8.18 13.41
N THR A 342 -13.27 8.90 13.54
CA THR A 342 -13.29 10.38 13.56
C THR A 342 -13.92 11.03 12.31
N PRO A 343 -13.74 10.54 11.07
CA PRO A 343 -14.38 11.17 9.91
C PRO A 343 -15.91 11.01 9.93
N ALA A 344 -16.41 9.90 10.47
CA ALA A 344 -17.84 9.66 10.61
C ALA A 344 -18.46 10.64 11.61
N LEU A 345 -17.84 10.77 12.79
CA LEU A 345 -18.29 11.72 13.81
C LEU A 345 -18.21 13.17 13.30
N ALA A 346 -17.12 13.53 12.61
CA ALA A 346 -16.96 14.83 11.99
C ALA A 346 -18.04 15.12 10.92
N GLY A 347 -18.41 14.11 10.13
CA GLY A 347 -19.52 14.17 9.17
C GLY A 347 -20.85 14.51 9.84
N LEU A 348 -21.19 13.80 10.91
CA LEU A 348 -22.42 14.01 11.69
C LEU A 348 -22.48 15.42 12.31
N LEU A 349 -21.39 15.86 12.94
CA LEU A 349 -21.28 17.19 13.55
C LEU A 349 -21.28 18.34 12.52
N SER A 350 -21.02 18.03 11.24
CA SER A 350 -20.98 19.02 10.16
C SER A 350 -22.30 19.11 9.38
N ASN A 351 -23.33 18.32 9.71
CA ASN A 351 -24.59 18.26 8.97
C ASN A 351 -25.26 19.63 8.78
N GLY A 352 -25.14 20.54 9.75
CA GLY A 352 -25.68 21.91 9.66
C GLY A 352 -25.06 22.77 8.55
N MET A 353 -23.88 22.43 8.03
CA MET A 353 -23.21 23.19 6.95
C MET A 353 -23.64 22.75 5.54
N ARG A 354 -24.44 21.69 5.42
CA ARG A 354 -24.84 21.14 4.12
C ARG A 354 -25.70 22.12 3.30
N SER A 355 -26.54 22.89 3.98
CA SER A 355 -27.39 23.92 3.37
C SER A 355 -26.60 25.12 2.83
N GLN A 356 -25.29 25.17 3.04
CA GLN A 356 -24.43 26.25 2.54
C GLN A 356 -23.65 25.83 1.29
N VAL A 357 -23.78 24.57 0.84
CA VAL A 357 -23.09 24.07 -0.36
C VAL A 357 -23.94 24.37 -1.59
N THR A 358 -23.44 25.26 -2.45
CA THR A 358 -24.16 25.75 -3.64
C THR A 358 -23.44 25.45 -4.96
N ASP A 359 -22.14 25.13 -4.93
CA ASP A 359 -21.34 24.86 -6.13
C ASP A 359 -21.26 23.35 -6.43
N GLN A 360 -21.62 22.97 -7.66
CA GLN A 360 -21.52 21.60 -8.20
C GLN A 360 -20.19 21.33 -8.92
N ARG A 361 -19.36 22.36 -9.10
CA ARG A 361 -18.11 22.25 -9.85
C ARG A 361 -17.03 21.57 -9.01
N THR A 362 -16.25 20.72 -9.67
CA THR A 362 -15.13 20.05 -9.02
C THR A 362 -13.86 20.89 -9.12
N TYR A 363 -13.17 21.09 -7.99
CA TYR A 363 -11.88 21.79 -7.96
C TYR A 363 -10.74 20.87 -7.49
N PRO A 364 -9.58 20.89 -8.18
CA PRO A 364 -8.43 20.07 -7.80
C PRO A 364 -7.73 20.59 -6.54
N SER A 365 -7.68 21.92 -6.34
CA SER A 365 -6.97 22.53 -5.22
C SER A 365 -7.81 22.54 -3.93
N TRP A 366 -7.20 22.11 -2.81
CA TRP A 366 -7.86 22.15 -1.49
C TRP A 366 -8.32 23.56 -1.12
N ALA A 367 -7.48 24.58 -1.36
CA ALA A 367 -7.81 25.96 -1.02
C ALA A 367 -9.10 26.46 -1.70
N HIS A 368 -9.35 26.06 -2.95
CA HIS A 368 -10.63 26.37 -3.60
C HIS A 368 -11.76 25.54 -3.03
N ARG A 369 -11.58 24.22 -2.88
CA ARG A 369 -12.60 23.33 -2.31
C ARG A 369 -13.10 23.78 -0.95
N ALA A 370 -12.18 24.12 -0.06
CA ALA A 370 -12.52 24.58 1.29
C ALA A 370 -13.36 25.86 1.28
N ARG A 371 -13.17 26.74 0.28
CA ARG A 371 -13.95 27.98 0.14
C ARG A 371 -15.37 27.73 -0.39
N VAL A 372 -15.52 26.82 -1.35
CA VAL A 372 -16.82 26.56 -2.00
C VAL A 372 -17.65 25.48 -1.28
N ASN A 373 -17.01 24.63 -0.48
CA ASN A 373 -17.64 23.53 0.24
C ASN A 373 -17.38 23.65 1.76
N PRO A 374 -18.17 24.45 2.48
CA PRO A 374 -18.02 24.65 3.92
C PRO A 374 -18.25 23.36 4.73
N TRP A 375 -19.02 22.42 4.20
CA TRP A 375 -19.19 21.10 4.82
C TRP A 375 -17.89 20.29 4.77
N GLU A 376 -17.26 20.14 3.59
CA GLU A 376 -15.99 19.41 3.44
C GLU A 376 -14.89 20.04 4.32
N GLN A 377 -14.82 21.37 4.34
CA GLN A 377 -13.90 22.11 5.21
C GLN A 377 -14.10 21.77 6.69
N ARG A 378 -15.35 21.81 7.17
CA ARG A 378 -15.67 21.54 8.58
C ARG A 378 -15.37 20.10 8.96
N VAL A 379 -15.72 19.13 8.11
CA VAL A 379 -15.43 17.70 8.36
C VAL A 379 -13.93 17.45 8.50
N VAL A 380 -13.12 17.99 7.57
CA VAL A 380 -11.66 17.87 7.62
C VAL A 380 -11.08 18.49 8.89
N ASN A 381 -11.50 19.70 9.25
CA ASN A 381 -11.01 20.39 10.44
C ASN A 381 -11.41 19.65 11.73
N LEU A 382 -12.68 19.24 11.85
CA LEU A 382 -13.16 18.48 13.00
C LEU A 382 -12.45 17.12 13.13
N THR A 383 -12.12 16.46 12.01
CA THR A 383 -11.37 15.20 12.04
C THR A 383 -9.98 15.42 12.66
N GLY A 384 -9.30 16.51 12.33
CA GLY A 384 -8.03 16.87 12.97
C GLY A 384 -8.17 17.13 14.47
N TRP A 385 -9.14 17.96 14.87
CA TRP A 385 -9.39 18.26 16.27
C TRP A 385 -9.77 17.03 17.10
N LEU A 386 -10.68 16.18 16.59
CA LEU A 386 -11.11 14.97 17.27
C LEU A 386 -9.94 14.00 17.47
N ASN A 387 -9.07 13.82 16.46
CA ASN A 387 -7.89 12.97 16.61
C ASN A 387 -6.92 13.49 17.67
N ALA A 388 -6.67 14.81 17.69
CA ALA A 388 -5.84 15.41 18.74
C ALA A 388 -6.46 15.19 20.13
N LEU A 389 -7.77 15.41 20.28
CA LEU A 389 -8.48 15.21 21.55
C LEU A 389 -8.47 13.74 22.00
N ILE A 390 -8.62 12.78 21.09
CA ILE A 390 -8.54 11.35 21.41
C ILE A 390 -7.16 11.01 21.96
N VAL A 391 -6.09 11.49 21.32
CA VAL A 391 -4.71 11.24 21.76
C VAL A 391 -4.42 11.92 23.10
N LEU A 392 -4.92 13.14 23.32
CA LEU A 392 -4.82 13.84 24.60
C LEU A 392 -5.55 13.07 25.71
N GLY A 393 -6.79 12.66 25.45
CA GLY A 393 -7.57 11.86 26.39
C GLY A 393 -6.89 10.54 26.73
N ALA A 394 -6.37 9.82 25.72
CA ALA A 394 -5.57 8.61 25.93
C ALA A 394 -4.31 8.91 26.77
N THR A 395 -3.60 9.99 26.49
CA THR A 395 -2.39 10.36 27.27
C THR A 395 -2.72 10.60 28.75
N VAL A 396 -3.84 11.26 29.04
CA VAL A 396 -4.31 11.49 30.43
C VAL A 396 -4.70 10.17 31.10
N VAL A 397 -5.47 9.31 30.42
CA VAL A 397 -5.88 7.99 30.96
C VAL A 397 -4.65 7.11 31.22
N LEU A 398 -3.69 7.10 30.30
CA LEU A 398 -2.43 6.37 30.48
C LEU A 398 -1.64 6.91 31.67
N GLY A 399 -1.57 8.23 31.82
CA GLY A 399 -0.92 8.88 32.96
C GLY A 399 -1.53 8.46 34.29
N LEU A 400 -2.85 8.55 34.40
CA LEU A 400 -3.58 8.09 35.60
C LEU A 400 -3.36 6.61 35.88
N ALA A 401 -3.43 5.75 34.86
CA ALA A 401 -3.18 4.32 35.02
C ALA A 401 -1.77 4.04 35.52
N LEU A 402 -0.75 4.70 34.96
CA LEU A 402 0.63 4.53 35.40
C LEU A 402 0.85 5.02 36.83
N VAL A 403 0.21 6.13 37.25
CA VAL A 403 0.28 6.63 38.62
C VAL A 403 -0.33 5.62 39.59
N LEU A 404 -1.51 5.08 39.27
CA LEU A 404 -2.19 4.08 40.10
C LEU A 404 -1.41 2.77 40.23
N LEU A 405 -0.58 2.44 39.23
CA LEU A 405 0.27 1.25 39.20
C LEU A 405 1.67 1.49 39.80
N ASP A 406 1.93 2.66 40.38
CA ASP A 406 3.24 3.10 40.90
C ASP A 406 4.38 2.89 39.87
N ALA A 407 4.06 3.16 38.61
CA ALA A 407 4.91 2.90 37.45
C ALA A 407 5.41 4.18 36.76
N VAL A 408 5.13 5.36 37.34
CA VAL A 408 5.56 6.66 36.78
C VAL A 408 6.98 7.00 37.21
N ASN A 409 7.79 7.42 36.25
CA ASN A 409 9.12 7.98 36.46
C ASN A 409 9.29 9.30 35.68
N GLY A 410 10.43 9.96 35.84
CA GLY A 410 10.72 11.21 35.12
C GLY A 410 10.62 11.08 33.60
N LEU A 411 11.07 9.95 33.05
CA LEU A 411 11.00 9.64 31.62
C LEU A 411 9.55 9.53 31.13
N ALA A 412 8.66 8.91 31.91
CA ALA A 412 7.24 8.81 31.61
C ALA A 412 6.58 10.20 31.57
N TRP A 413 6.91 11.10 32.51
CA TRP A 413 6.44 12.49 32.50
C TRP A 413 6.92 13.28 31.29
N VAL A 414 8.20 13.10 30.88
CA VAL A 414 8.72 13.72 29.66
C VAL A 414 7.90 13.26 28.45
N TRP A 415 7.66 11.96 28.30
CA TRP A 415 6.86 11.43 27.20
C TRP A 415 5.39 11.86 27.24
N MET A 416 4.76 11.94 28.41
CA MET A 416 3.40 12.49 28.53
C MET A 416 3.35 13.95 28.09
N THR A 417 4.33 14.75 28.52
CA THR A 417 4.43 16.17 28.15
C THR A 417 4.65 16.35 26.65
N LEU A 418 5.56 15.57 26.05
CA LEU A 418 5.79 15.59 24.61
C LEU A 418 4.56 15.12 23.81
N ASN A 419 3.82 14.13 24.33
CA ASN A 419 2.58 13.70 23.71
C ASN A 419 1.54 14.82 23.68
N VAL A 420 1.37 15.56 24.79
CA VAL A 420 0.43 16.67 24.89
C VAL A 420 0.85 17.85 24.00
N LEU A 421 2.11 18.27 24.08
CA LEU A 421 2.57 19.49 23.44
C LEU A 421 2.91 19.33 21.95
N VAL A 422 3.31 18.13 21.52
CA VAL A 422 3.86 17.90 20.18
C VAL A 422 3.12 16.81 19.41
N ILE A 423 3.00 15.59 19.96
CA ILE A 423 2.50 14.45 19.18
C ILE A 423 1.00 14.55 18.89
N ALA A 424 0.18 14.90 19.88
CA ALA A 424 -1.26 15.09 19.70
C ALA A 424 -1.62 16.16 18.65
N PRO A 425 -1.05 17.39 18.68
CA PRO A 425 -1.33 18.37 17.63
C PRO A 425 -0.82 17.94 16.26
N LEU A 426 0.36 17.30 16.17
CA LEU A 426 0.87 16.76 14.90
C LEU A 426 -0.03 15.66 14.34
N LEU A 427 -0.57 14.77 15.18
CA LEU A 427 -1.54 13.74 14.76
C LEU A 427 -2.83 14.37 14.25
N GLY A 428 -3.31 15.43 14.91
CA GLY A 428 -4.45 16.21 14.41
C GLY A 428 -4.20 16.82 13.04
N LEU A 429 -3.02 17.43 12.83
CA LEU A 429 -2.61 17.97 11.52
C LEU A 429 -2.48 16.88 10.46
N ALA A 430 -1.88 15.74 10.80
CA ALA A 430 -1.73 14.60 9.89
C ALA A 430 -3.09 14.04 9.47
N ALA A 431 -4.04 13.92 10.40
CA ALA A 431 -5.39 13.45 10.11
C ALA A 431 -6.17 14.44 9.23
N ALA A 432 -6.08 15.74 9.51
CA ALA A 432 -6.67 16.76 8.65
C ALA A 432 -6.06 16.70 7.24
N ALA A 433 -4.74 16.61 7.12
CA ALA A 433 -4.05 16.48 5.83
C ALA A 433 -4.49 15.22 5.06
N ALA A 434 -4.67 14.09 5.74
CA ALA A 434 -5.18 12.84 5.15
C ALA A 434 -6.58 13.03 4.56
N MET A 435 -7.49 13.67 5.33
CA MET A 435 -8.87 13.89 4.89
C MET A 435 -8.98 14.90 3.76
N ARG A 436 -8.09 15.90 3.67
CA ARG A 436 -8.06 16.85 2.52
C ARG A 436 -7.98 16.13 1.17
N THR A 437 -7.27 15.01 1.11
CA THR A 437 -7.08 14.23 -0.12
C THR A 437 -7.98 13.00 -0.20
N GLY A 438 -8.29 12.37 0.93
CA GLY A 438 -8.88 11.02 0.95
C GLY A 438 -10.29 10.90 1.55
N LEU A 439 -10.90 12.00 2.04
CA LEU A 439 -12.24 11.96 2.65
C LEU A 439 -13.28 11.30 1.72
N ARG A 440 -13.17 11.54 0.41
CA ARG A 440 -14.08 10.98 -0.59
C ARG A 440 -13.96 9.47 -0.71
N ASP A 441 -12.75 8.94 -0.58
CA ASP A 441 -12.53 7.49 -0.61
C ASP A 441 -13.04 6.81 0.66
N VAL A 442 -13.04 7.52 1.79
CA VAL A 442 -13.63 7.08 3.06
C VAL A 442 -15.17 7.01 2.97
N LEU A 443 -15.80 8.03 2.38
CA LEU A 443 -17.26 8.14 2.33
C LEU A 443 -17.90 7.35 1.18
N TYR A 444 -17.34 7.47 -0.03
CA TYR A 444 -17.92 6.89 -1.25
C TYR A 444 -17.25 5.58 -1.66
N GLY A 445 -16.06 5.28 -1.13
CA GLY A 445 -15.18 4.24 -1.67
C GLY A 445 -14.32 4.76 -2.82
N PRO A 446 -13.52 3.89 -3.47
CA PRO A 446 -12.45 4.30 -4.39
C PRO A 446 -12.98 4.98 -5.66
N ALA A 447 -12.20 5.94 -6.17
CA ALA A 447 -12.58 6.77 -7.32
C ALA A 447 -12.95 5.98 -8.58
N GLY A 448 -12.19 4.92 -8.87
CA GLY A 448 -12.38 4.08 -10.04
C GLY A 448 -13.75 3.39 -10.15
N ARG A 449 -14.57 3.42 -9.10
CA ARG A 449 -15.98 2.96 -9.14
C ARG A 449 -16.93 3.97 -9.78
N TYR A 450 -16.56 5.24 -9.82
CA TYR A 450 -17.46 6.34 -10.22
C TYR A 450 -16.92 7.13 -11.42
N MET A 451 -15.61 7.14 -11.60
CA MET A 451 -14.97 7.84 -12.71
C MET A 451 -13.76 7.05 -13.19
N ARG A 452 -13.59 7.04 -14.52
CA ARG A 452 -12.38 6.54 -15.17
C ARG A 452 -11.63 7.72 -15.75
N ARG A 453 -10.31 7.70 -15.61
CA ARG A 453 -9.45 8.64 -16.31
C ARG A 453 -9.41 8.29 -17.78
N ASP A 454 -9.44 9.30 -18.63
CA ASP A 454 -9.29 9.13 -20.05
C ASP A 454 -7.81 8.84 -20.37
N THR A 455 -7.49 7.57 -20.57
CA THR A 455 -6.14 7.08 -20.81
C THR A 455 -6.20 5.84 -21.66
N GLU A 456 -5.23 5.73 -22.58
CA GLU A 456 -5.11 4.62 -23.54
C GLU A 456 -5.01 3.29 -22.78
N PHE A 457 -4.26 3.26 -21.67
CA PHE A 457 -3.97 2.04 -20.93
C PHE A 457 -5.00 1.67 -19.86
N ALA A 458 -5.50 0.44 -19.91
CA ALA A 458 -6.38 -0.18 -18.91
C ALA A 458 -5.65 -1.17 -17.99
N LEU A 459 -4.47 -1.66 -18.37
CA LEU A 459 -3.69 -2.64 -17.59
C LEU A 459 -2.18 -2.42 -17.73
N VAL A 460 -1.41 -2.71 -16.66
CA VAL A 460 0.05 -2.58 -16.68
C VAL A 460 0.71 -3.75 -17.43
N ALA A 461 0.34 -4.99 -17.11
CA ALA A 461 0.82 -6.19 -17.80
C ALA A 461 -0.27 -7.26 -17.79
N PRO A 462 -0.31 -8.17 -18.77
CA PRO A 462 -1.28 -9.25 -18.77
C PRO A 462 -1.09 -10.16 -17.55
N ASP A 463 -2.19 -10.77 -17.11
CA ASP A 463 -2.16 -11.67 -15.97
C ASP A 463 -1.40 -12.96 -16.30
N ILE A 464 -1.49 -13.38 -17.56
CA ILE A 464 -0.89 -14.58 -18.10
C ILE A 464 -0.44 -14.33 -19.55
N GLY A 465 0.66 -14.96 -19.98
CA GLY A 465 1.20 -14.84 -21.34
C GLY A 465 1.75 -13.46 -21.70
N THR A 466 1.83 -13.19 -23.00
CA THR A 466 2.22 -11.91 -23.59
C THR A 466 1.02 -11.09 -24.08
N ARG A 467 1.24 -9.80 -24.35
CA ARG A 467 0.21 -8.92 -24.91
C ARG A 467 -0.16 -9.36 -26.33
N THR A 468 0.80 -9.85 -27.12
CA THR A 468 0.53 -10.43 -28.44
C THR A 468 -0.29 -11.72 -28.35
N GLU A 469 0.07 -12.66 -27.46
CA GLU A 469 -0.69 -13.90 -27.25
C GLU A 469 -2.13 -13.63 -26.77
N ARG A 470 -2.34 -12.54 -26.04
CA ARG A 470 -3.68 -12.14 -25.60
C ARG A 470 -4.58 -11.71 -26.77
N ALA A 471 -4.03 -11.30 -27.92
CA ALA A 471 -4.81 -11.00 -29.11
C ALA A 471 -5.45 -12.25 -29.72
N GLU A 472 -4.84 -13.42 -29.49
CA GLU A 472 -5.29 -14.70 -30.03
C GLU A 472 -6.42 -15.32 -29.17
N ASP A 473 -6.59 -14.83 -27.95
CA ASP A 473 -7.60 -15.28 -27.00
C ASP A 473 -9.04 -15.09 -27.56
N PRO A 474 -9.83 -16.16 -27.71
CA PRO A 474 -11.20 -16.08 -28.24
C PRO A 474 -12.10 -15.11 -27.48
N ALA A 475 -11.96 -15.01 -26.15
CA ALA A 475 -12.78 -14.11 -25.34
C ALA A 475 -12.42 -12.64 -25.57
N VAL A 476 -11.13 -12.36 -25.77
CA VAL A 476 -10.63 -11.02 -26.09
C VAL A 476 -11.02 -10.65 -27.52
N ARG A 477 -10.92 -11.57 -28.49
CA ARG A 477 -11.40 -11.38 -29.88
C ARG A 477 -12.89 -11.09 -29.95
N ALA A 478 -13.71 -11.83 -29.20
CA ALA A 478 -15.13 -11.56 -29.09
C ALA A 478 -15.42 -10.16 -28.52
N GLU A 479 -14.66 -9.71 -27.52
CA GLU A 479 -14.76 -8.36 -26.98
C GLU A 479 -14.26 -7.29 -27.99
N MET A 480 -13.20 -7.56 -28.76
CA MET A 480 -12.75 -6.68 -29.85
C MET A 480 -13.87 -6.53 -30.89
N ARG A 481 -14.46 -7.64 -31.31
CA ARG A 481 -15.58 -7.68 -32.26
C ARG A 481 -16.76 -6.87 -31.72
N ARG A 482 -17.15 -7.06 -30.46
CA ARG A 482 -18.24 -6.29 -29.84
C ARG A 482 -17.95 -4.79 -29.88
N ARG A 483 -16.73 -4.36 -29.53
CA ARG A 483 -16.36 -2.94 -29.52
C ARG A 483 -16.29 -2.33 -30.92
N LEU A 484 -15.81 -3.07 -31.93
CA LEU A 484 -15.80 -2.62 -33.33
C LEU A 484 -17.22 -2.51 -33.89
N GLN A 485 -18.14 -3.40 -33.50
CA GLN A 485 -19.57 -3.30 -33.86
C GLN A 485 -20.29 -2.14 -33.17
N GLU A 486 -19.83 -1.74 -31.98
CA GLU A 486 -20.34 -0.57 -31.23
C GLU A 486 -19.75 0.76 -31.74
N GLN A 487 -18.68 0.73 -32.54
CA GLN A 487 -18.07 1.93 -33.14
C GLN A 487 -18.73 2.27 -34.48
N ASP A 488 -19.13 3.53 -34.66
CA ASP A 488 -19.67 4.02 -35.92
C ASP A 488 -18.54 4.06 -37.00
N GLY A 489 -18.54 3.10 -37.92
CA GLY A 489 -17.56 3.00 -39.01
C GLY A 489 -17.69 1.71 -39.84
N ASP A 490 -17.03 1.66 -41.01
CA ASP A 490 -16.91 0.43 -41.81
C ASP A 490 -15.72 -0.41 -41.31
N HIS A 491 -15.98 -1.26 -40.32
CA HIS A 491 -15.02 -2.19 -39.71
C HIS A 491 -15.14 -3.62 -40.25
N SER A 492 -15.76 -3.81 -41.42
CA SER A 492 -16.05 -5.13 -41.99
C SER A 492 -14.80 -5.98 -42.24
N LEU A 493 -13.71 -5.35 -42.68
CA LEU A 493 -12.42 -6.01 -42.91
C LEU A 493 -11.74 -6.42 -41.59
N GLU A 494 -11.75 -5.55 -40.58
CA GLU A 494 -11.16 -5.84 -39.27
C GLU A 494 -11.89 -6.97 -38.54
N ILE A 495 -13.22 -7.04 -38.70
CA ILE A 495 -14.04 -8.13 -38.18
C ILE A 495 -13.73 -9.45 -38.91
N PHE A 496 -13.57 -9.41 -40.24
CA PHE A 496 -13.22 -10.59 -41.02
C PHE A 496 -11.83 -11.16 -40.66
N ASP A 497 -10.85 -10.29 -40.42
CA ASP A 497 -9.50 -10.69 -39.98
C ASP A 497 -9.53 -11.34 -38.58
N LEU A 498 -10.41 -10.89 -37.69
CA LEU A 498 -10.61 -11.51 -36.36
C LEU A 498 -11.23 -12.92 -36.45
N ASP A 499 -12.10 -13.13 -37.45
CA ASP A 499 -12.83 -14.39 -37.66
C ASP A 499 -11.96 -15.47 -38.33
N THR A 500 -10.99 -15.06 -39.16
CA THR A 500 -10.08 -15.98 -39.86
C THR A 500 -8.99 -16.59 -38.97
N ALA A 501 -8.76 -16.05 -37.77
CA ALA A 501 -7.71 -16.50 -36.84
C ALA A 501 -8.01 -17.84 -36.10
N GLY A 502 -9.19 -18.45 -36.28
CA GLY A 502 -9.55 -19.79 -35.78
C GLY A 502 -9.91 -19.88 -34.28
N ASP A 503 -10.65 -20.91 -33.87
CA ASP A 503 -11.27 -21.04 -32.52
C ASP A 503 -10.45 -21.85 -31.50
N ARG A 504 -9.11 -21.81 -31.57
CA ARG A 504 -8.29 -22.58 -30.61
C ARG A 504 -8.37 -21.96 -29.21
N LEU A 505 -8.64 -22.78 -28.19
CA LEU A 505 -8.57 -22.39 -26.78
C LEU A 505 -7.13 -21.95 -26.44
N TRP A 506 -7.01 -20.83 -25.72
CA TRP A 506 -5.73 -20.20 -25.43
C TRP A 506 -4.87 -21.04 -24.47
N VAL A 507 -3.56 -21.17 -24.78
CA VAL A 507 -2.57 -21.93 -24.00
C VAL A 507 -1.40 -21.00 -23.64
N ASP A 508 -0.96 -21.00 -22.37
CA ASP A 508 0.22 -20.22 -21.94
C ASP A 508 1.52 -20.98 -22.23
N ASP A 509 2.10 -20.76 -23.41
CA ASP A 509 3.38 -21.37 -23.81
C ASP A 509 4.57 -20.96 -22.93
N SER A 510 4.41 -19.95 -22.06
CA SER A 510 5.48 -19.44 -21.22
C SER A 510 5.63 -20.19 -19.88
N MET A 511 4.69 -21.07 -19.52
CA MET A 511 4.69 -21.87 -18.29
C MET A 511 5.29 -23.29 -18.52
N PRO A 512 6.26 -23.74 -17.70
CA PRO A 512 6.78 -25.09 -17.82
C PRO A 512 5.69 -26.13 -17.52
N GLY A 513 5.32 -26.94 -18.52
CA GLY A 513 4.28 -27.97 -18.41
C GLY A 513 2.91 -27.58 -18.97
N ALA A 514 2.79 -26.47 -19.71
CA ALA A 514 1.56 -26.11 -20.42
C ALA A 514 1.17 -27.23 -21.43
N ARG A 515 0.11 -27.97 -21.08
CA ARG A 515 -0.62 -28.85 -22.01
C ARG A 515 -1.86 -28.10 -22.50
N GLU A 516 -2.47 -28.58 -23.58
CA GLU A 516 -3.53 -27.91 -24.37
C GLU A 516 -4.80 -27.47 -23.60
N THR A 517 -4.87 -27.59 -22.27
CA THR A 517 -6.10 -27.42 -21.48
C THR A 517 -5.88 -26.76 -20.11
N GLN A 518 -5.36 -25.54 -20.04
CA GLN A 518 -5.53 -24.71 -18.85
C GLN A 518 -6.79 -23.84 -18.97
N ILE A 519 -7.86 -24.32 -18.34
CA ILE A 519 -9.19 -23.68 -18.31
C ILE A 519 -9.17 -22.52 -17.31
N ARG A 520 -9.60 -21.32 -17.71
CA ARG A 520 -9.73 -20.17 -16.79
C ARG A 520 -11.03 -20.27 -15.99
N ALA A 521 -11.03 -19.69 -14.78
CA ALA A 521 -12.24 -19.61 -13.95
C ALA A 521 -13.43 -18.89 -14.62
N VAL A 522 -13.16 -18.03 -15.62
CA VAL A 522 -14.19 -17.32 -16.40
C VAL A 522 -14.88 -18.23 -17.42
N ASP A 523 -14.15 -19.16 -18.03
CA ASP A 523 -14.71 -20.14 -18.99
C ASP A 523 -15.66 -21.10 -18.26
N ILE A 524 -15.29 -21.46 -17.02
CA ILE A 524 -16.15 -22.20 -16.08
C ILE A 524 -17.39 -21.37 -15.70
N ALA A 525 -17.22 -20.09 -15.36
CA ALA A 525 -18.32 -19.22 -14.95
C ALA A 525 -19.30 -18.88 -16.08
N ARG A 526 -18.86 -18.89 -17.34
CA ARG A 526 -19.70 -18.68 -18.52
C ARG A 526 -20.37 -19.95 -19.04
N GLY A 527 -20.09 -21.11 -18.44
CA GLY A 527 -20.56 -22.41 -18.96
C GLY A 527 -20.01 -22.75 -20.34
N GLN A 528 -18.93 -22.09 -20.77
CA GLN A 528 -18.24 -22.34 -22.04
C GLN A 528 -17.10 -23.34 -21.84
N LEU A 529 -17.42 -24.45 -21.17
CA LEU A 529 -16.58 -25.62 -21.20
C LEU A 529 -16.97 -26.42 -22.44
N PRO A 530 -16.02 -26.87 -23.28
CA PRO A 530 -16.32 -27.84 -24.31
C PRO A 530 -17.00 -29.05 -23.66
N ASP A 531 -18.11 -29.50 -24.23
CA ASP A 531 -18.75 -30.74 -23.83
C ASP A 531 -17.75 -31.89 -24.05
N PHE A 532 -17.13 -32.36 -22.96
CA PHE A 532 -16.15 -33.44 -22.99
C PHE A 532 -16.77 -34.80 -23.30
N GLY A 533 -18.07 -34.86 -23.63
CA GLY A 533 -18.81 -36.10 -23.88
C GLY A 533 -19.65 -36.15 -25.17
N ALA A 534 -19.63 -35.14 -26.04
CA ALA A 534 -20.33 -35.22 -27.34
C ALA A 534 -19.43 -35.86 -28.41
N ASP A 535 -19.92 -36.93 -29.05
CA ASP A 535 -19.22 -37.74 -30.05
C ASP A 535 -18.74 -36.94 -31.29
N ASP A 536 -19.22 -35.70 -31.47
CA ASP A 536 -18.84 -34.80 -32.56
C ASP A 536 -17.83 -33.70 -32.13
N SER A 537 -17.24 -33.80 -30.93
CA SER A 537 -16.24 -32.85 -30.46
C SER A 537 -14.92 -32.99 -31.24
N PRO A 538 -14.34 -31.89 -31.77
CA PRO A 538 -13.03 -31.91 -32.44
C PRO A 538 -11.86 -32.29 -31.50
N PHE A 539 -12.15 -32.54 -30.21
CA PHE A 539 -11.18 -32.97 -29.18
C PHE A 539 -11.41 -34.40 -28.68
N ALA A 540 -12.27 -35.20 -29.32
CA ALA A 540 -12.39 -36.62 -29.01
C ALA A 540 -11.07 -37.34 -29.31
N ALA A 541 -10.49 -37.99 -28.29
CA ALA A 541 -9.26 -38.76 -28.44
C ALA A 541 -9.45 -39.88 -29.48
N PRO A 542 -8.49 -40.14 -30.39
CA PRO A 542 -8.63 -41.20 -31.36
C PRO A 542 -8.70 -42.55 -30.65
N ALA A 543 -9.72 -43.35 -30.97
CA ALA A 543 -9.86 -44.71 -30.47
C ALA A 543 -8.62 -45.53 -30.86
N HIS A 544 -7.75 -45.81 -29.88
CA HIS A 544 -6.63 -46.72 -30.08
C HIS A 544 -7.16 -48.14 -30.24
N ALA A 545 -7.09 -48.64 -31.47
CA ALA A 545 -7.23 -50.05 -31.78
C ALA A 545 -6.07 -50.84 -31.16
N GLY A 546 -6.40 -51.77 -30.26
CA GLY A 546 -5.56 -52.92 -29.96
C GLY A 546 -5.04 -53.03 -28.53
N ALA A 547 -5.82 -53.61 -27.62
CA ALA A 547 -5.39 -54.74 -26.76
C ALA A 547 -6.57 -55.23 -25.90
N ARG A 548 -6.90 -56.50 -26.08
CA ARG A 548 -7.91 -57.27 -25.34
C ARG A 548 -7.24 -57.95 -24.14
N ARG A 549 -7.87 -57.88 -22.96
CA ARG A 549 -7.91 -58.84 -21.82
C ARG A 549 -8.19 -58.04 -20.53
N GLU A 550 -8.96 -58.46 -19.54
CA GLU A 550 -9.89 -59.56 -19.29
C GLU A 550 -10.63 -59.18 -17.96
N ARG A 551 -11.79 -59.79 -17.72
CA ARG A 551 -12.75 -59.60 -16.61
C ARG A 551 -12.19 -59.46 -15.18
N HIS A 552 -12.87 -58.69 -14.33
CA HIS A 552 -13.58 -59.23 -13.15
C HIS A 552 -14.70 -58.32 -12.62
N GLU A 553 -15.61 -58.93 -11.87
CA GLU A 553 -16.99 -58.57 -11.54
C GLU A 553 -17.22 -57.32 -10.68
N ALA A 554 -18.41 -56.73 -10.86
CA ALA A 554 -19.06 -55.68 -10.06
C ALA A 554 -19.62 -56.22 -8.71
N PRO A 555 -20.40 -55.50 -7.86
CA PRO A 555 -20.95 -54.13 -7.98
C PRO A 555 -21.02 -53.28 -6.67
N SER A 556 -21.28 -51.97 -6.78
CA SER A 556 -22.33 -51.32 -5.96
C SER A 556 -22.64 -49.86 -6.38
N ARG A 557 -23.84 -49.73 -6.98
CA ARG A 557 -24.82 -48.62 -6.90
C ARG A 557 -24.34 -47.21 -7.30
N GLN A 558 -24.33 -47.01 -8.61
CA GLN A 558 -24.51 -45.73 -9.28
C GLN A 558 -26.02 -45.39 -9.31
N HIS A 559 -26.38 -44.18 -8.89
CA HIS A 559 -27.62 -43.55 -9.32
C HIS A 559 -27.41 -43.09 -10.76
N ASP A 560 -27.78 -43.93 -11.72
CA ASP A 560 -27.75 -43.59 -13.14
C ASP A 560 -28.93 -42.69 -13.51
N ILE A 561 -28.60 -41.63 -14.24
CA ILE A 561 -29.52 -40.71 -14.88
C ILE A 561 -30.09 -41.42 -16.12
N PRO A 562 -31.42 -41.44 -16.35
CA PRO A 562 -32.03 -42.15 -17.47
C PRO A 562 -31.56 -41.59 -18.82
N GLY A 563 -31.15 -42.48 -19.72
CA GLY A 563 -30.51 -42.15 -21.00
C GLY A 563 -31.45 -41.92 -22.17
N SER A 564 -32.78 -41.88 -21.99
CA SER A 564 -33.69 -41.54 -23.11
C SER A 564 -35.06 -41.03 -22.68
N VAL A 565 -35.68 -40.22 -23.55
CA VAL A 565 -36.97 -39.55 -23.33
C VAL A 565 -38.16 -40.54 -23.26
N ALA A 566 -37.97 -41.81 -23.64
CA ALA A 566 -38.98 -42.85 -23.48
C ALA A 566 -39.17 -43.27 -22.00
N ASP A 567 -38.16 -43.09 -21.15
CA ASP A 567 -38.20 -43.49 -19.72
C ASP A 567 -38.82 -42.44 -18.79
N LEU A 568 -39.32 -41.32 -19.35
CA LEU A 568 -40.02 -40.24 -18.62
C LEU A 568 -41.55 -40.32 -18.70
N ARG A 569 -42.12 -41.38 -19.29
CA ARG A 569 -43.59 -41.54 -19.43
C ARG A 569 -44.25 -42.57 -18.53
N GLU A 570 -43.51 -43.27 -17.68
CA GLU A 570 -44.06 -44.18 -16.65
C GLU A 570 -43.50 -43.91 -15.24
N ALA A 571 -43.26 -42.64 -14.91
CA ALA A 571 -42.96 -42.18 -13.55
C ALA A 571 -43.89 -41.05 -13.12
#